data_AF-J9ZB99-F1
#
_entry.id   AF-J9ZB99-F1
#
_cell.length_a   1.000
_cell.length_b   1.000
_cell.length_c   1.000
_cell.angle_alpha   90.00
_cell.angle_beta   90.00
_cell.angle_gamma   90.00
#
_symmetry.space_group_name_H-M   'P 1'
#
loop_
_entity.id
_entity.type
_entity.pdbx_description
1 polymer ?
#
loop_
_entity_poly.entity_id
_entity_poly.type
_entity_poly.pdbx_seq_one_letter_code
_entity_poly.pdbx_strand_id
1 'polypeptide(L)'
;MKDVLPCFWGTLSFLSRYPVPVTLWTRDSGIRICAGWFPIAGLLVGLAPALADRVSDALPVLPGALLVVLVWTFVTGGLHWDGWADSIETALSGQDADEKKESGRTPIWEHLESWP
;
A
#
# COMPACT_ATOMS: atom_id res chain seq x y z
N MET A 1 23.03 -14.14 -6.31
CA MET A 1 22.38 -13.40 -7.43
C MET A 1 21.02 -13.96 -7.80
N LYS A 2 20.71 -15.25 -7.56
CA LYS A 2 19.42 -15.87 -7.93
C LYS A 2 18.22 -15.31 -7.14
N ASP A 3 18.46 -14.77 -5.95
CA ASP A 3 17.41 -14.26 -5.05
C ASP A 3 17.13 -12.75 -5.22
N VAL A 4 17.93 -12.07 -6.05
CA VAL A 4 17.85 -10.61 -6.22
C VAL A 4 16.66 -10.22 -7.10
N LEU A 5 16.47 -10.97 -8.20
CA LEU A 5 15.42 -10.71 -9.16
C LEU A 5 14.03 -10.89 -8.52
N PRO A 6 13.77 -11.96 -7.74
CA PRO A 6 12.53 -12.08 -6.98
C PRO A 6 12.28 -10.97 -5.97
N CYS A 7 13.31 -10.54 -5.23
CA CYS A 7 13.20 -9.42 -4.30
C CYS A 7 12.78 -8.13 -5.01
N PHE A 8 13.40 -7.81 -6.15
CA PHE A 8 13.07 -6.62 -6.92
C PHE A 8 11.61 -6.64 -7.39
N TRP A 9 11.17 -7.76 -8.00
CA TRP A 9 9.79 -7.90 -8.47
C TRP A 9 8.76 -7.85 -7.34
N GLY A 10 9.06 -8.48 -6.20
CA GLY A 10 8.18 -8.42 -5.01
C GLY A 10 8.10 -7.01 -4.41
N THR A 11 9.20 -6.25 -4.45
CA THR A 11 9.20 -4.86 -3.98
C THR A 11 8.43 -3.95 -4.93
N LEU A 12 8.58 -4.16 -6.24
CA LEU A 12 7.84 -3.42 -7.26
C LEU A 12 6.34 -3.74 -7.25
N SER A 13 5.96 -4.99 -7.00
CA SER A 13 4.56 -5.40 -6.83
C SER A 13 3.94 -4.85 -5.56
N PHE A 14 4.73 -4.68 -4.50
CA PHE A 14 4.27 -4.06 -3.27
C PHE A 14 4.01 -2.55 -3.46
N LEU A 15 4.88 -1.88 -4.22
CA LEU A 15 4.77 -0.44 -4.45
C LEU A 15 3.82 -0.04 -5.59
N SER A 16 3.45 -0.97 -6.48
CA SER A 16 2.68 -0.67 -7.68
C SER A 16 1.47 -1.58 -7.85
N ARG A 17 0.42 -1.07 -8.51
CA ARG A 17 -0.79 -1.84 -8.85
C ARG A 17 -0.55 -2.92 -9.91
N TYR A 18 0.64 -2.99 -10.50
CA TYR A 18 0.88 -3.90 -11.60
C TYR A 18 0.82 -5.35 -11.09
N PRO A 19 -0.05 -6.22 -11.63
CA PRO A 19 -0.20 -7.58 -11.15
C PRO A 19 1.06 -8.36 -11.51
N VAL A 20 2.00 -8.43 -10.57
CA VAL A 20 3.20 -9.25 -10.71
C VAL A 20 2.80 -10.70 -10.44
N PRO A 21 3.10 -11.63 -11.36
CA PRO A 21 2.78 -13.04 -11.15
C PRO A 21 3.50 -13.56 -9.91
N VAL A 22 2.75 -14.23 -9.03
CA VAL A 22 3.23 -14.79 -7.75
C VAL A 22 4.42 -15.75 -7.90
N THR A 23 4.66 -16.25 -9.11
CA THR A 23 5.80 -17.09 -9.47
C THR A 23 7.15 -16.36 -9.43
N LEU A 24 7.13 -15.02 -9.47
CA LEU A 24 8.33 -14.19 -9.36
C LEU A 24 8.69 -13.86 -7.90
N TRP A 25 7.88 -14.27 -6.91
CA TRP A 25 8.14 -14.04 -5.50
C TRP A 25 8.66 -15.30 -4.83
N THR A 26 9.78 -15.20 -4.10
CA THR A 26 10.29 -16.30 -3.28
C THR A 26 10.24 -15.90 -1.81
N ARG A 27 9.62 -16.73 -0.98
CA ARG A 27 9.48 -16.50 0.48
C ARG A 27 10.81 -16.67 1.23
N ASP A 28 11.78 -17.35 0.62
CA ASP A 28 13.10 -17.65 1.19
C ASP A 28 14.07 -16.47 1.11
N SER A 29 13.76 -15.44 0.32
CA SER A 29 14.58 -14.23 0.27
C SER A 29 14.42 -13.44 1.56
N GLY A 30 15.48 -13.32 2.37
CA GLY A 30 15.43 -12.58 3.62
C GLY A 30 14.99 -11.13 3.42
N ILE A 31 14.03 -10.66 4.23
CA ILE A 31 13.41 -9.32 4.15
C ILE A 31 14.46 -8.19 4.04
N ARG A 32 15.60 -8.32 4.72
CA ARG A 32 16.70 -7.34 4.65
C ARG A 32 17.27 -7.13 3.25
N ILE A 33 17.36 -8.19 2.43
CA ILE A 33 17.87 -8.09 1.06
C ILE A 33 16.85 -7.38 0.18
N CYS A 34 15.57 -7.74 0.33
CA CYS A 34 14.49 -7.10 -0.43
C CYS A 34 14.27 -5.63 -0.02
N ALA A 35 14.43 -5.30 1.28
CA ALA A 35 14.32 -3.94 1.81
C ALA A 35 15.26 -2.94 1.11
N GLY A 36 16.45 -3.38 0.68
CA GLY A 36 17.41 -2.55 -0.05
C GLY A 36 16.94 -2.13 -1.46
N TRP A 37 15.92 -2.79 -2.02
CA TRP A 37 15.38 -2.49 -3.35
C TRP A 37 14.26 -1.45 -3.34
N PHE A 38 13.71 -1.12 -2.17
CA PHE A 38 12.65 -0.12 -2.03
C PHE A 38 13.03 1.27 -2.58
N PRO A 39 14.23 1.81 -2.35
CA PRO A 39 14.61 3.10 -2.91
C PRO A 39 14.61 3.10 -4.44
N ILE A 40 15.08 2.01 -5.06
CA ILE A 40 15.16 1.89 -6.53
C ILE A 40 13.76 1.69 -7.11
N ALA A 41 12.96 0.80 -6.54
CA ALA A 41 11.58 0.57 -6.95
C ALA A 41 10.73 1.84 -6.78
N GLY A 42 10.93 2.58 -5.69
CA GLY A 42 10.29 3.87 -5.43
C GLY A 42 10.67 4.94 -6.44
N LEU A 43 11.94 4.99 -6.87
CA LEU A 43 12.39 5.92 -7.90
C LEU A 43 11.75 5.61 -9.26
N LEU A 44 11.64 4.33 -9.61
CA LEU A 44 10.96 3.90 -10.83
C LEU A 44 9.46 4.24 -10.80
N VAL A 45 8.79 3.97 -9.69
CA VAL A 45 7.37 4.28 -9.49
C VAL A 45 7.13 5.80 -9.46
N GLY A 46 8.03 6.56 -8.85
CA GLY A 46 7.98 8.03 -8.77
C GLY A 46 8.25 8.74 -10.09
N LEU A 47 8.81 8.05 -11.09
CA LEU A 47 9.07 8.63 -12.41
C LEU A 47 7.77 9.03 -13.12
N ALA A 48 6.72 8.22 -13.00
CA ALA A 48 5.43 8.47 -13.62
C ALA A 48 4.75 9.76 -13.10
N PRO A 49 4.57 9.97 -11.78
CA PRO A 49 4.03 11.24 -11.29
C PRO A 49 4.98 12.42 -11.51
N ALA A 50 6.30 12.22 -11.54
CA ALA A 50 7.24 13.30 -11.89
C ALA A 50 7.08 13.77 -13.35
N LEU A 51 6.80 12.85 -14.28
CA LEU A 51 6.47 13.21 -15.67
C LEU A 51 5.10 13.88 -15.74
N ALA A 52 4.13 13.41 -14.97
CA ALA A 52 2.81 14.00 -14.87
C ALA A 52 2.87 15.45 -14.36
N ASP A 53 3.76 15.74 -13.41
CA ASP A 53 4.03 17.08 -12.88
C ASP A 53 4.53 18.04 -13.98
N ARG A 54 5.44 17.59 -14.84
CA ARG A 54 5.92 18.38 -15.99
C ARG A 54 4.84 18.66 -17.04
N VAL A 55 3.90 17.73 -17.22
CA VAL A 55 2.74 17.94 -18.09
C VAL A 55 1.75 18.91 -17.42
N SER A 56 1.69 18.91 -16.10
CA SER A 56 0.82 19.77 -15.31
C SER A 56 1.18 21.26 -15.38
N ASP A 57 2.44 21.60 -15.72
CA ASP A 57 2.88 22.99 -15.95
C ASP A 57 2.10 23.69 -17.09
N ALA A 58 1.52 22.92 -18.01
CA ALA A 58 0.67 23.44 -19.08
C ALA A 58 -0.80 23.65 -18.66
N LEU A 59 -1.17 23.25 -17.44
CA LEU A 59 -2.52 23.30 -16.91
C LEU A 59 -2.66 24.35 -15.79
N PRO A 60 -3.88 24.82 -15.50
CA PRO A 60 -4.13 25.56 -14.28
C PRO A 60 -3.82 24.70 -13.03
N VAL A 61 -3.48 25.35 -11.92
CA VAL A 61 -2.98 24.71 -10.68
C VAL A 61 -3.87 23.55 -10.21
N LEU A 62 -5.19 23.74 -10.19
CA LEU A 62 -6.14 22.73 -9.70
C LEU A 62 -6.20 21.47 -10.58
N PRO A 63 -6.47 21.56 -11.90
CA PRO A 63 -6.39 20.41 -12.81
C PRO A 63 -5.02 19.74 -12.83
N GLY A 64 -3.94 20.51 -12.77
CA GLY A 64 -2.58 19.99 -12.73
C GLY A 64 -2.32 19.14 -11.49
N ALA A 65 -2.63 19.67 -10.30
CA ALA A 65 -2.51 18.95 -9.05
C ALA A 65 -3.37 17.67 -9.03
N LEU A 66 -4.62 17.74 -9.53
CA LEU A 66 -5.50 16.58 -9.61
C LEU A 66 -4.91 15.49 -10.53
N LEU A 67 -4.36 15.88 -11.68
CA LEU A 67 -3.71 14.96 -12.61
C LEU A 67 -2.53 14.23 -11.94
N VAL A 68 -1.66 14.96 -11.24
CA VAL A 68 -0.51 14.38 -10.55
C VAL A 68 -0.95 13.40 -9.46
N VAL A 69 -1.94 13.77 -8.65
CA VAL A 69 -2.50 12.90 -7.59
C VAL A 69 -3.16 11.66 -8.19
N LEU A 70 -3.90 11.79 -9.29
CA LEU A 70 -4.54 10.66 -9.96
C LEU A 70 -3.51 9.69 -10.55
N VAL A 71 -2.48 10.21 -11.23
CA VAL A 71 -1.39 9.36 -11.76
C VAL A 71 -0.66 8.66 -10.61
N TRP A 72 -0.31 9.38 -9.54
CA TRP A 72 0.33 8.78 -8.37
C TRP A 72 -0.53 7.68 -7.73
N THR A 73 -1.82 7.95 -7.52
CA THR A 73 -2.77 7.00 -6.93
C THR A 73 -2.96 5.78 -7.84
N PHE A 74 -3.04 5.98 -9.15
CA PHE A 74 -3.21 4.91 -10.12
C PHE A 74 -1.98 3.99 -10.16
N VAL A 75 -0.77 4.56 -10.17
CA VAL A 75 0.48 3.81 -10.22
C VAL A 75 0.70 3.02 -8.91
N THR A 76 0.46 3.64 -7.75
CA THR A 76 0.62 3.00 -6.43
C THR A 76 -0.55 2.09 -6.04
N GLY A 77 -1.67 2.16 -6.77
CA GLY A 77 -2.84 1.33 -6.55
C GLY A 77 -3.74 1.73 -5.39
N GLY A 78 -3.51 2.89 -4.78
CA GLY A 78 -4.34 3.42 -3.68
C GLY A 78 -4.07 2.78 -2.31
N LEU A 79 -3.14 1.83 -2.19
CA LEU A 79 -2.77 1.19 -0.92
C LEU A 79 -2.35 2.22 0.16
N HIS A 80 -1.67 3.29 -0.26
CA HIS A 80 -1.24 4.35 0.64
C HIS A 80 -2.42 5.17 1.20
N TRP A 81 -3.52 5.23 0.45
CA TRP A 81 -4.76 5.90 0.86
C TRP A 81 -5.55 5.04 1.86
N ASP A 82 -5.58 3.73 1.64
CA ASP A 82 -6.18 2.75 2.55
C ASP A 82 -5.49 2.77 3.93
N GLY A 83 -4.15 2.70 3.94
CA GLY A 83 -3.37 2.80 5.17
C GLY A 83 -3.50 4.16 5.88
N TRP A 84 -3.74 5.25 5.14
CA TRP A 84 -4.00 6.57 5.74
C TRP A 84 -5.40 6.62 6.38
N ALA A 85 -6.41 6.08 5.70
CA ALA A 85 -7.76 5.94 6.23
C ALA A 85 -7.78 5.06 7.48
N ASP A 86 -7.12 3.91 7.47
CA ASP A 86 -7.00 3.01 8.62
C ASP A 86 -6.27 3.66 9.81
N SER A 87 -5.24 4.46 9.52
CA SER A 87 -4.51 5.19 10.57
C SER A 87 -5.37 6.26 11.21
N ILE A 88 -6.18 6.96 10.41
CA ILE A 88 -7.15 7.96 10.89
C ILE A 88 -8.26 7.26 11.66
N GLU A 89 -8.82 6.17 11.14
CA GLU A 89 -9.85 5.38 11.82
C GLU A 89 -9.32 4.89 13.16
N THR A 90 -8.11 4.32 13.19
CA THR A 90 -7.47 3.89 14.43
C THR A 90 -7.27 5.06 15.40
N ALA A 91 -6.75 6.19 14.92
CA ALA A 91 -6.48 7.37 15.75
C ALA A 91 -7.76 8.03 16.30
N LEU A 92 -8.85 8.04 15.51
CA LEU A 92 -10.13 8.62 15.89
C LEU A 92 -11.04 7.65 16.66
N SER A 93 -10.81 6.35 16.54
CA SER A 93 -11.68 5.32 17.14
C SER A 93 -11.74 5.40 18.66
N GLY A 94 -10.74 6.01 19.33
CA GLY A 94 -10.75 6.23 20.77
C GLY A 94 -10.95 4.97 21.61
N GLN A 95 -10.82 3.77 21.01
CA GLN A 95 -11.06 2.52 21.68
C GLN A 95 -9.95 2.29 22.69
N ASP A 96 -10.32 2.31 23.97
CA ASP A 96 -9.43 1.90 25.04
C ASP A 96 -8.96 0.46 24.75
N ALA A 97 -7.66 0.22 24.89
CA ALA A 97 -7.02 -1.05 24.55
C ALA A 97 -7.63 -2.26 25.31
N ASP A 98 -8.44 -2.02 26.33
CA ASP A 98 -9.13 -3.03 27.11
C ASP A 98 -10.48 -3.46 26.50
N GLU A 99 -11.18 -2.60 25.75
CA GLU A 99 -12.42 -2.96 25.04
C GLU A 99 -12.12 -3.84 23.80
N LYS A 100 -10.99 -3.58 23.13
CA LYS A 100 -10.46 -4.42 22.03
C LYS A 100 -10.07 -5.83 22.48
N LYS A 101 -9.62 -5.98 23.74
CA LYS A 101 -9.27 -7.28 24.32
C LYS A 101 -10.51 -8.09 24.72
N GLU A 102 -11.59 -7.42 25.11
CA GLU A 102 -12.85 -8.07 25.47
C GLU A 102 -13.56 -8.57 24.20
N SER A 103 -13.63 -7.75 23.15
CA SER A 103 -14.20 -8.12 21.85
C SER A 103 -13.42 -9.22 21.09
N GLY A 104 -12.12 -9.35 21.33
CA GLY A 104 -11.31 -10.45 20.78
C GLY A 104 -11.38 -11.75 21.58
N ARG A 105 -11.97 -11.70 22.79
CA ARG A 105 -12.10 -12.83 23.72
C ARG A 105 -13.47 -13.49 23.61
N THR A 106 -14.50 -12.75 23.20
CA THR A 106 -15.81 -13.32 22.90
C THR A 106 -15.76 -14.03 21.55
N PRO A 107 -15.97 -15.35 21.53
CA PRO A 107 -16.01 -16.06 20.27
C PRO A 107 -17.24 -15.68 19.44
N ILE A 108 -17.03 -15.46 18.14
CA ILE A 108 -18.04 -14.94 17.20
C ILE A 108 -19.29 -15.86 17.13
N TRP A 109 -19.13 -17.15 17.41
CA TRP A 109 -20.24 -18.13 17.41
C TRP A 109 -21.26 -17.92 18.54
N GLU A 110 -20.87 -17.26 19.64
CA GLU A 110 -21.75 -16.98 20.77
C GLU A 110 -22.79 -15.89 20.44
N HIS A 111 -22.47 -14.98 19.52
CA HIS A 111 -23.42 -13.99 18.99
C HIS A 111 -24.37 -14.55 17.92
N LEU A 112 -24.03 -15.70 17.33
CA LEU A 112 -24.89 -16.36 16.33
C LEU A 112 -26.00 -17.17 17.00
N GLU A 113 -25.80 -17.66 18.22
CA GLU A 113 -26.82 -18.40 19.00
C GLU A 113 -27.90 -17.50 19.60
N SER A 114 -27.65 -16.19 19.72
CA SER A 114 -28.59 -15.21 20.29
C SER A 114 -29.54 -14.55 19.29
N TRP A 115 -29.44 -14.88 17.99
CA TRP A 115 -30.39 -14.39 16.97
C TRP A 115 -31.62 -15.32 16.92
N PRO A 116 -32.86 -14.77 16.95
CA PRO A 116 -34.08 -15.57 16.93
C PRO A 116 -34.32 -16.29 15.61
#